data_AF-A0A8B6G391-F1
#
_entry.id   AF-A0A8B6G391-F1
#
_cell.length_a   1.000
_cell.length_b   1.000
_cell.length_c   1.000
_cell.angle_alpha   90.00
_cell.angle_beta   90.00
_cell.angle_gamma   90.00
#
_symmetry.space_group_name_H-M   'P 1'
#
loop_
_entity.id
_entity.type
_entity.pdbx_description
1 polymer ?
#
loop_
_entity_poly.entity_id
_entity_poly.type
_entity_poly.pdbx_seq_one_letter_code
_entity_poly.pdbx_strand_id
1 'polypeptide(L)'
;IKKEMKAVRTKERNGQVDIFTFILSIIDSGVPLKKCHHRKTEFRNSLEVSFYGELTMRYVPVPSHKYRISHSEASWGIRGQVMQLFGLVWETEKLLTSVEGVILFNPPEKGEGDFRTPDACNLHLEQGVRRQGLHAYRGAVYLEESTEEDFCFRVLTESHKHHSEFFEDFPRAASKSKKNESLKLTKNERTWYFDKSCKLISVAVPKGGLLLWDARMVFDFVLPECGRKNIDRWAAINFVTMTPALWADKDDIELKQKVFKDLSTTTHWASQGQKIISEMKPVKRNAFGDKVENVAVKYPTATALWYPCQKLMGMMEYDFENTEENGPLPPRWK
;
A
#
# COMPACT_ATOMS: atom_id res chain seq x y z
N ILE A 1 -9.50 -15.18 -19.65
CA ILE A 1 -8.49 -15.90 -18.82
C ILE A 1 -7.18 -16.22 -19.61
N LYS A 2 -7.06 -15.86 -20.90
CA LYS A 2 -5.76 -15.66 -21.57
C LYS A 2 -5.80 -14.32 -22.31
N LYS A 3 -4.71 -13.55 -22.20
CA LYS A 3 -4.51 -12.13 -22.58
C LYS A 3 -5.07 -11.11 -21.59
N GLU A 4 -4.20 -10.60 -20.72
CA GLU A 4 -3.97 -9.16 -20.49
C GLU A 4 -3.02 -8.97 -19.31
N MET A 5 -1.71 -8.99 -19.57
CA MET A 5 -0.71 -8.33 -18.73
C MET A 5 0.50 -7.99 -19.61
N LYS A 6 0.76 -6.70 -19.83
CA LYS A 6 2.05 -6.25 -20.37
C LYS A 6 3.07 -6.34 -19.22
N ALA A 7 3.89 -7.39 -19.21
CA ALA A 7 5.23 -7.29 -18.66
C ALA A 7 6.06 -6.46 -19.65
N VAL A 8 6.73 -5.40 -19.21
CA VAL A 8 7.69 -4.69 -20.07
C VAL A 8 8.90 -5.60 -20.25
N ARG A 9 9.04 -6.19 -21.44
CA ARG A 9 10.24 -6.90 -21.91
C ARG A 9 11.30 -5.88 -22.32
N THR A 10 12.56 -6.18 -22.01
CA THR A 10 13.71 -5.61 -22.73
C THR A 10 14.58 -6.74 -23.28
N LYS A 11 14.48 -6.96 -24.60
CA LYS A 11 15.53 -7.64 -25.37
C LYS A 11 16.70 -6.66 -25.52
N GLU A 12 17.95 -7.08 -25.29
CA GLU A 12 18.86 -7.49 -26.38
C GLU A 12 20.25 -7.93 -25.93
N ARG A 13 20.72 -8.98 -26.62
CA ARG A 13 22.10 -9.23 -27.12
C ARG A 13 23.24 -8.55 -26.35
N ASN A 14 23.81 -9.30 -25.41
CA ASN A 14 25.25 -9.39 -25.07
C ASN A 14 25.45 -9.81 -23.59
N GLY A 15 24.85 -10.94 -23.19
CA GLY A 15 25.36 -11.71 -22.05
C GLY A 15 25.11 -11.20 -20.63
N GLN A 16 24.04 -10.44 -20.36
CA GLN A 16 23.62 -10.15 -18.99
C GLN A 16 22.10 -10.35 -18.81
N VAL A 17 21.75 -11.04 -17.73
CA VAL A 17 20.44 -11.67 -17.46
C VAL A 17 19.35 -10.63 -17.16
N ASP A 18 18.15 -10.89 -17.68
CA ASP A 18 16.98 -10.00 -17.74
C ASP A 18 16.19 -10.04 -16.41
N ILE A 19 16.30 -8.98 -15.59
CA ILE A 19 15.59 -8.84 -14.31
C ILE A 19 14.13 -8.40 -14.59
N PHE A 20 13.14 -9.09 -14.02
CA PHE A 20 11.75 -8.63 -14.03
C PHE A 20 11.65 -7.27 -13.32
N THR A 21 11.53 -6.16 -14.08
CA THR A 21 11.26 -4.86 -13.47
C THR A 21 9.74 -4.68 -13.34
N PHE A 22 9.21 -4.90 -12.13
CA PHE A 22 7.79 -4.76 -11.82
C PHE A 22 7.37 -3.28 -11.68
N ILE A 23 7.46 -2.52 -12.77
CA ILE A 23 7.20 -1.07 -12.76
C ILE A 23 5.76 -0.76 -12.33
N LEU A 24 4.79 -1.39 -13.01
CA LEU A 24 3.35 -1.31 -12.76
C LEU A 24 2.75 -2.61 -13.27
N SER A 25 2.04 -3.36 -12.43
CA SER A 25 1.50 -4.68 -12.79
C SER A 25 0.22 -4.99 -12.03
N ILE A 26 -0.73 -5.66 -12.70
CA ILE A 26 -2.00 -6.13 -12.10
C ILE A 26 -2.00 -7.66 -12.13
N ILE A 27 -1.64 -8.30 -11.03
CA ILE A 27 -1.51 -9.75 -10.93
C ILE A 27 -2.77 -10.33 -10.29
N ASP A 28 -3.14 -11.57 -10.61
CA ASP A 28 -4.09 -12.30 -9.76
C ASP A 28 -3.47 -12.51 -8.38
N SER A 29 -4.07 -11.97 -7.33
CA SER A 29 -3.55 -12.08 -5.97
C SER A 29 -3.65 -13.50 -5.39
N GLY A 30 -4.36 -14.41 -6.05
CA GLY A 30 -4.70 -15.73 -5.52
C GLY A 30 -5.77 -15.67 -4.42
N VAL A 31 -6.34 -14.49 -4.13
CA VAL A 31 -7.45 -14.33 -3.19
C VAL A 31 -8.76 -14.71 -3.89
N PRO A 32 -9.45 -15.81 -3.49
CA PRO A 32 -10.70 -16.19 -4.12
C PRO A 32 -11.76 -15.08 -4.01
N LEU A 33 -12.59 -14.88 -5.04
CA LEU A 33 -13.61 -13.82 -5.08
C LEU A 33 -14.59 -13.88 -3.88
N LYS A 34 -14.93 -15.09 -3.41
CA LYS A 34 -15.76 -15.28 -2.22
C LYS A 34 -15.05 -14.76 -0.95
N LYS A 35 -13.73 -14.96 -0.83
CA LYS A 35 -12.93 -14.38 0.26
C LYS A 35 -12.82 -12.87 0.13
N CYS A 36 -12.72 -12.31 -1.08
CA CYS A 36 -12.75 -10.86 -1.29
C CYS A 36 -14.02 -10.24 -0.70
N HIS A 37 -15.18 -10.83 -0.99
CA HIS A 37 -16.45 -10.38 -0.43
C HIS A 37 -16.46 -10.48 1.11
N HIS A 38 -16.09 -11.63 1.67
CA HIS A 38 -16.06 -11.82 3.13
C HIS A 38 -15.14 -10.82 3.83
N ARG A 39 -13.93 -10.58 3.32
CA ARG A 39 -12.96 -9.64 3.88
C ARG A 39 -13.42 -8.18 3.76
N LYS A 40 -14.07 -7.81 2.66
CA LYS A 40 -14.70 -6.48 2.54
C LYS A 40 -15.77 -6.29 3.61
N THR A 41 -16.60 -7.31 3.84
CA THR A 41 -17.63 -7.29 4.91
C THR A 41 -16.99 -7.22 6.30
N GLU A 42 -15.91 -7.96 6.55
CA GLU A 42 -15.14 -7.85 7.80
C GLU A 42 -14.66 -6.42 8.04
N PHE A 43 -14.02 -5.78 7.06
CA PHE A 43 -13.57 -4.39 7.19
C PHE A 43 -14.71 -3.40 7.47
N ARG A 44 -15.87 -3.59 6.81
CA ARG A 44 -17.06 -2.79 7.07
C ARG A 44 -17.54 -2.95 8.51
N ASN A 45 -17.72 -4.18 8.96
CA ASN A 45 -18.19 -4.47 10.32
C ASN A 45 -17.21 -3.95 11.37
N SER A 46 -15.90 -4.11 11.15
CA SER A 46 -14.84 -3.57 12.01
C SER A 46 -14.95 -2.06 12.18
N LEU A 47 -15.27 -1.33 11.11
CA LEU A 47 -15.49 0.10 11.17
C LEU A 47 -16.82 0.45 11.84
N GLU A 48 -17.93 -0.20 11.49
CA GLU A 48 -19.23 0.09 12.12
C GLU A 48 -19.18 -0.08 13.65
N VAL A 49 -18.53 -1.14 14.13
CA VAL A 49 -18.24 -1.34 15.56
C VAL A 49 -17.39 -0.20 16.12
N SER A 50 -16.36 0.20 15.38
CA SER A 50 -15.46 1.30 15.77
C SER A 50 -16.10 2.70 15.69
N PHE A 51 -17.34 2.83 15.25
CA PHE A 51 -18.09 4.08 15.31
C PHE A 51 -19.39 3.93 16.12
N TYR A 52 -19.55 2.86 16.91
CA TYR A 52 -20.76 2.58 17.70
C TYR A 52 -22.07 2.61 16.88
N GLY A 53 -22.00 2.22 15.60
CA GLY A 53 -23.16 2.27 14.70
C GLY A 53 -23.52 3.68 14.19
N GLU A 54 -22.81 4.73 14.59
CA GLU A 54 -23.01 6.11 14.10
C GLU A 54 -22.23 6.41 12.81
N LEU A 55 -21.93 5.38 12.02
CA LEU A 55 -21.03 5.44 10.87
C LEU A 55 -21.67 6.24 9.72
N THR A 56 -21.79 7.56 9.86
CA THR A 56 -21.93 8.46 8.72
C THR A 56 -20.57 8.46 8.03
N MET A 57 -20.44 7.72 6.92
CA MET A 57 -19.19 7.59 6.15
C MET A 57 -18.88 8.90 5.41
N ARG A 58 -18.81 10.01 6.13
CA ARG A 58 -18.33 11.29 5.62
C ARG A 58 -16.82 11.26 5.61
N TYR A 59 -16.30 10.94 4.43
CA TYR A 59 -15.01 11.37 3.92
C TYR A 59 -13.72 10.69 4.40
N VAL A 60 -12.77 10.72 3.46
CA VAL A 60 -11.37 10.29 3.49
C VAL A 60 -11.23 8.75 3.38
N PRO A 61 -10.25 8.22 2.61
CA PRO A 61 -9.76 6.86 2.87
C PRO A 61 -9.56 6.78 4.38
N VAL A 62 -10.41 5.99 5.05
CA VAL A 62 -10.46 5.97 6.51
C VAL A 62 -9.02 5.91 6.99
N PRO A 63 -8.61 6.72 7.98
CA PRO A 63 -7.34 6.50 8.64
C PRO A 63 -7.46 5.18 9.41
N SER A 64 -7.55 4.07 8.69
CA SER A 64 -7.75 2.69 9.11
C SER A 64 -6.64 2.27 10.07
N HIS A 65 -5.49 2.93 9.94
CA HIS A 65 -4.43 3.06 10.92
C HIS A 65 -4.92 3.29 12.37
N LYS A 66 -5.97 4.11 12.56
CA LYS A 66 -6.54 4.48 13.88
C LYS A 66 -7.36 3.36 14.53
N TYR A 67 -7.85 2.40 13.74
CA TYR A 67 -8.77 1.37 14.21
C TYR A 67 -8.14 -0.02 14.25
N ARG A 68 -6.83 -0.12 14.00
CA ARG A 68 -6.07 -1.39 13.98
C ARG A 68 -6.60 -2.42 12.97
N ILE A 69 -7.34 -1.97 11.95
CA ILE A 69 -7.92 -2.84 10.91
C ILE A 69 -6.83 -3.52 10.07
N SER A 70 -5.66 -2.89 9.99
CA SER A 70 -4.45 -3.47 9.40
C SER A 70 -3.99 -4.75 10.09
N HIS A 71 -4.45 -5.01 11.33
CA HIS A 71 -4.21 -6.23 12.09
C HIS A 71 -5.39 -7.22 12.08
N SER A 72 -6.43 -6.98 11.28
CA SER A 72 -7.58 -7.88 11.23
C SER A 72 -7.23 -9.22 10.54
N GLU A 73 -8.12 -10.21 10.66
CA GLU A 73 -7.97 -11.51 10.01
C GLU A 73 -7.92 -11.37 8.48
N ALA A 74 -8.74 -10.47 7.91
CA ALA A 74 -8.69 -10.12 6.51
C ALA A 74 -7.30 -9.61 6.08
N SER A 75 -6.73 -8.65 6.80
CA SER A 75 -5.44 -8.06 6.46
C SER A 75 -4.29 -9.07 6.56
N TRP A 76 -4.22 -9.85 7.65
CA TRP A 76 -3.20 -10.90 7.78
C TRP A 76 -3.37 -12.02 6.77
N GLY A 77 -4.61 -12.42 6.51
CA GLY A 77 -4.94 -13.41 5.48
C GLY A 77 -4.59 -12.95 4.06
N ILE A 78 -4.64 -11.64 3.78
CA ILE A 78 -4.17 -11.08 2.49
C ILE A 78 -2.65 -11.17 2.42
N ARG A 79 -1.92 -10.72 3.45
CA ARG A 79 -0.45 -10.80 3.49
C ARG A 79 0.04 -12.22 3.27
N GLY A 80 -0.52 -13.19 4.00
CA GLY A 80 -0.16 -14.59 3.83
C GLY A 80 -0.49 -15.16 2.45
N GLN A 81 -1.46 -14.61 1.72
CA GLN A 81 -1.77 -15.06 0.37
C GLN A 81 -0.84 -14.46 -0.69
N VAL A 82 -0.46 -13.18 -0.55
CA VAL A 82 0.36 -12.52 -1.57
C VAL A 82 1.86 -12.64 -1.32
N MET A 83 2.32 -13.18 -0.18
CA MET A 83 3.75 -13.28 0.14
C MET A 83 4.56 -14.04 -0.91
N GLN A 84 3.98 -15.07 -1.53
CA GLN A 84 4.64 -15.82 -2.61
C GLN A 84 4.84 -14.94 -3.86
N LEU A 85 3.89 -14.08 -4.19
CA LEU A 85 4.03 -13.14 -5.31
C LEU A 85 5.14 -12.12 -5.05
N PHE A 86 5.24 -11.60 -3.82
CA PHE A 86 6.37 -10.76 -3.44
C PHE A 86 7.69 -11.53 -3.41
N GLY A 87 7.67 -12.82 -3.10
CA GLY A 87 8.87 -13.66 -3.12
C GLY A 87 9.42 -13.85 -4.53
N LEU A 88 8.54 -13.94 -5.53
CA LEU A 88 8.93 -13.92 -6.94
C LEU A 88 9.50 -12.55 -7.36
N VAL A 89 8.92 -11.45 -6.84
CA VAL A 89 9.37 -10.08 -7.15
C VAL A 89 10.78 -9.81 -6.62
N TRP A 90 11.10 -10.34 -5.44
CA TRP A 90 12.37 -10.10 -4.75
C TRP A 90 13.35 -11.25 -4.80
N GLU A 91 13.00 -12.34 -5.49
CA GLU A 91 13.83 -13.54 -5.61
C GLU A 91 14.21 -14.12 -4.24
N THR A 92 13.29 -14.05 -3.27
CA THR A 92 13.47 -14.61 -1.91
C THR A 92 12.14 -14.77 -1.17
N GLU A 93 12.00 -15.84 -0.39
CA GLU A 93 10.88 -16.00 0.56
C GLU A 93 11.16 -15.33 1.92
N LYS A 94 12.38 -14.83 2.13
CA LYS A 94 12.81 -14.16 3.34
C LYS A 94 12.38 -12.69 3.29
N LEU A 95 11.10 -12.45 3.60
CA LEU A 95 10.46 -11.14 3.45
C LEU A 95 9.99 -10.57 4.79
N LEU A 96 9.97 -9.24 4.88
CA LEU A 96 9.22 -8.52 5.91
C LEU A 96 8.06 -7.78 5.25
N THR A 97 6.97 -7.60 5.99
CA THR A 97 5.75 -6.91 5.51
C THR A 97 5.51 -5.58 6.22
N SER A 98 4.98 -4.60 5.49
CA SER A 98 4.42 -3.39 6.08
C SER A 98 3.08 -3.68 6.79
N VAL A 99 2.71 -2.82 7.75
CA VAL A 99 1.40 -2.85 8.43
C VAL A 99 0.63 -1.58 8.04
N GLU A 100 0.24 -1.51 6.77
CA GLU A 100 -0.40 -0.34 6.17
C GLU A 100 -1.92 -0.35 6.33
N GLY A 101 -2.54 0.78 5.96
CA GLY A 101 -3.98 0.97 6.02
C GLY A 101 -4.76 0.17 4.98
N VAL A 102 -6.07 0.22 5.15
CA VAL A 102 -7.11 -0.18 4.20
C VAL A 102 -7.81 1.08 3.70
N ILE A 103 -8.09 1.15 2.41
CA ILE A 103 -9.09 2.07 1.85
C ILE A 103 -10.43 1.36 1.87
N LEU A 104 -11.40 1.96 2.54
CA LEU A 104 -12.80 1.60 2.44
C LEU A 104 -13.61 2.86 2.16
N PHE A 105 -14.24 2.92 0.99
CA PHE A 105 -15.02 4.08 0.55
C PHE A 105 -16.40 3.62 0.07
N ASN A 106 -17.45 4.21 0.66
CA ASN A 106 -18.84 3.95 0.32
C ASN A 106 -19.17 4.65 -1.00
N PRO A 107 -19.99 4.05 -1.88
CA PRO A 107 -20.53 4.75 -3.04
C PRO A 107 -21.13 6.13 -2.70
N PRO A 108 -20.65 7.21 -3.33
CA PRO A 108 -21.11 8.58 -3.05
C PRO A 108 -22.57 8.80 -3.46
N GLU A 109 -23.10 7.98 -4.37
CA GLU A 109 -24.49 8.05 -4.86
C GLU A 109 -25.55 7.89 -3.77
N LYS A 110 -25.18 7.37 -2.59
CA LYS A 110 -26.07 7.25 -1.44
C LYS A 110 -26.27 8.56 -0.66
N GLY A 111 -25.72 9.68 -1.14
CA GLY A 111 -25.88 11.01 -0.55
C GLY A 111 -24.89 11.34 0.56
N GLU A 112 -23.85 10.51 0.75
CA GLU A 112 -22.92 10.60 1.89
C GLU A 112 -21.46 10.87 1.49
N GLY A 113 -21.13 10.97 0.19
CA GLY A 113 -19.76 11.16 -0.29
C GLY A 113 -19.65 12.10 -1.49
N ASP A 114 -18.43 12.57 -1.76
CA ASP A 114 -18.15 13.43 -2.91
C ASP A 114 -17.69 12.63 -4.13
N PHE A 115 -17.93 13.24 -5.28
CA PHE A 115 -17.37 12.83 -6.55
C PHE A 115 -16.07 13.56 -6.85
N ARG A 116 -15.34 13.02 -7.82
CA ARG A 116 -14.17 13.65 -8.43
C ARG A 116 -14.52 15.06 -8.91
N THR A 117 -13.67 16.03 -8.58
CA THR A 117 -13.72 17.38 -9.16
C THR A 117 -12.64 17.52 -10.25
N PRO A 118 -12.81 18.43 -11.23
CA PRO A 118 -11.82 18.64 -12.29
C PRO A 118 -10.42 19.00 -11.76
N ASP A 119 -10.37 19.75 -10.65
CA ASP A 119 -9.12 20.18 -10.02
C ASP A 119 -8.54 19.15 -9.02
N ALA A 120 -9.19 17.99 -8.83
CA ALA A 120 -8.75 16.94 -7.93
C ALA A 120 -7.47 16.27 -8.45
N CYS A 121 -6.32 16.79 -8.02
CA CYS A 121 -5.01 16.23 -8.29
C CYS A 121 -4.19 16.15 -6.99
N ASN A 122 -3.99 14.94 -6.52
CA ASN A 122 -3.21 14.65 -5.33
C ASN A 122 -1.93 13.86 -5.67
N LEU A 123 -1.46 13.97 -6.92
CA LEU A 123 -0.24 13.32 -7.39
C LEU A 123 0.91 13.60 -6.41
N HIS A 124 1.50 12.51 -5.93
CA HIS A 124 2.57 12.54 -4.94
C HIS A 124 3.61 11.45 -5.21
N LEU A 125 4.80 11.69 -4.68
CA LEU A 125 5.85 10.71 -4.48
C LEU A 125 5.81 10.23 -3.04
N GLU A 126 6.06 8.96 -2.83
CA GLU A 126 6.22 8.37 -1.49
C GLU A 126 7.65 7.93 -1.20
N GLN A 127 8.47 7.74 -2.24
CA GLN A 127 9.92 7.60 -2.09
C GLN A 127 10.60 8.97 -2.20
N GLY A 128 11.11 9.47 -1.08
CA GLY A 128 11.84 10.75 -1.02
C GLY A 128 13.28 10.68 -1.53
N VAL A 129 13.95 11.84 -1.57
CA VAL A 129 15.30 12.01 -2.16
C VAL A 129 16.40 11.20 -1.46
N ARG A 130 16.21 10.80 -0.20
CA ARG A 130 17.20 9.99 0.54
C ARG A 130 17.34 8.56 0.03
N ARG A 131 16.34 8.05 -0.69
CA ARG A 131 16.30 6.65 -1.15
C ARG A 131 16.74 6.60 -2.61
N GLN A 132 17.97 6.13 -2.86
CA GLN A 132 18.58 6.05 -4.19
C GLN A 132 18.21 4.73 -4.90
N GLY A 133 17.61 4.82 -6.08
CA GLY A 133 17.13 3.63 -6.79
C GLY A 133 15.93 2.97 -6.11
N LEU A 134 15.57 1.76 -6.53
CA LEU A 134 14.37 1.07 -6.04
C LEU A 134 14.51 0.68 -4.55
N HIS A 135 13.55 1.08 -3.72
CA HIS A 135 13.48 0.66 -2.31
C HIS A 135 12.22 -0.14 -1.96
N ALA A 136 11.21 -0.16 -2.83
CA ALA A 136 10.03 -0.97 -2.65
C ALA A 136 9.25 -1.05 -3.96
N TYR A 137 8.59 -2.20 -4.17
CA TYR A 137 7.37 -2.27 -4.95
C TYR A 137 6.21 -2.24 -3.96
N ARG A 138 5.37 -1.22 -4.03
CA ARG A 138 4.15 -1.16 -3.23
C ARG A 138 3.10 -2.08 -3.81
N GLY A 139 2.22 -2.59 -2.96
CA GLY A 139 1.11 -3.45 -3.35
C GLY A 139 -0.23 -3.02 -2.78
N ALA A 140 -1.28 -3.26 -3.56
CA ALA A 140 -2.67 -3.01 -3.18
C ALA A 140 -3.55 -4.14 -3.70
N VAL A 141 -4.20 -4.88 -2.78
CA VAL A 141 -5.16 -5.93 -3.13
C VAL A 141 -6.57 -5.35 -3.17
N TYR A 142 -7.21 -5.47 -4.33
CA TYR A 142 -8.55 -4.97 -4.59
C TYR A 142 -9.59 -6.03 -4.23
N LEU A 143 -10.38 -5.78 -3.18
CA LEU A 143 -11.46 -6.68 -2.74
C LEU A 143 -12.79 -6.39 -3.45
N GLU A 144 -12.83 -5.36 -4.29
CA GLU A 144 -13.88 -5.05 -5.24
C GLU A 144 -13.24 -4.60 -6.55
N GLU A 145 -13.92 -4.84 -7.67
CA GLU A 145 -13.48 -4.33 -8.97
C GLU A 145 -13.46 -2.80 -8.97
N SER A 146 -12.45 -2.21 -9.61
CA SER A 146 -12.30 -0.77 -9.84
C SER A 146 -12.06 -0.52 -11.32
N THR A 147 -12.85 0.37 -11.92
CA THR A 147 -12.65 0.90 -13.27
C THR A 147 -12.18 2.37 -13.23
N GLU A 148 -11.93 2.96 -14.40
CA GLU A 148 -11.45 4.36 -14.51
C GLU A 148 -12.44 5.41 -13.96
N GLU A 149 -13.74 5.09 -14.01
CA GLU A 149 -14.84 5.91 -13.48
C GLU A 149 -15.08 5.71 -11.97
N ASP A 150 -14.53 4.64 -11.38
CA ASP A 150 -14.68 4.32 -9.96
C ASP A 150 -13.65 5.10 -9.11
N PHE A 151 -13.60 4.80 -7.80
CA PHE A 151 -12.45 5.18 -6.98
C PHE A 151 -11.23 4.43 -7.53
N CYS A 152 -10.28 5.17 -8.10
CA CYS A 152 -9.28 4.61 -9.00
C CYS A 152 -7.87 5.06 -8.62
N PHE A 153 -6.89 4.18 -8.83
CA PHE A 153 -5.49 4.52 -8.77
C PHE A 153 -5.08 5.18 -10.09
N ARG A 154 -4.44 6.36 -10.02
CA ARG A 154 -3.85 7.00 -11.19
C ARG A 154 -2.35 7.14 -11.03
N VAL A 155 -1.63 7.05 -12.13
CA VAL A 155 -0.17 7.08 -12.12
C VAL A 155 0.38 7.79 -13.34
N LEU A 156 1.50 8.49 -13.17
CA LEU A 156 2.30 9.00 -14.27
C LEU A 156 3.19 7.89 -14.81
N THR A 157 2.91 7.42 -16.03
CA THR A 157 3.71 6.38 -16.70
C THR A 157 5.18 6.77 -16.75
N GLU A 158 6.07 5.81 -16.52
CA GLU A 158 7.53 6.00 -16.59
C GLU A 158 8.14 7.03 -15.62
N SER A 159 7.35 7.62 -14.71
CA SER A 159 7.83 8.66 -13.78
C SER A 159 8.97 8.20 -12.85
N HIS A 160 9.07 6.90 -12.57
CA HIS A 160 10.16 6.30 -11.79
C HIS A 160 11.54 6.51 -12.43
N LYS A 161 11.64 6.62 -13.77
CA LYS A 161 12.90 6.86 -14.49
C LYS A 161 13.48 8.25 -14.22
N HIS A 162 12.61 9.18 -13.85
CA HIS A 162 12.93 10.59 -13.65
C HIS A 162 13.08 10.95 -12.17
N HIS A 163 13.06 9.98 -11.25
CA HIS A 163 13.05 10.24 -9.81
C HIS A 163 14.27 11.01 -9.31
N SER A 164 15.48 10.61 -9.71
CA SER A 164 16.71 11.29 -9.30
C SER A 164 16.84 12.67 -9.96
N GLU A 165 16.62 12.73 -11.27
CA GLU A 165 16.62 13.97 -12.07
C GLU A 165 15.63 15.01 -11.52
N PHE A 166 14.42 14.57 -11.14
CA PHE A 166 13.40 15.44 -10.55
C PHE A 166 13.92 16.14 -9.27
N PHE A 167 14.62 15.43 -8.40
CA PHE A 167 15.14 16.03 -7.18
C PHE A 167 16.38 16.92 -7.40
N GLU A 168 17.07 16.75 -8.52
CA GLU A 168 18.15 17.65 -8.96
C GLU A 168 17.56 18.96 -9.50
N ASP A 169 16.52 18.88 -10.35
CA ASP A 169 15.84 20.03 -10.95
C ASP A 169 15.00 20.82 -9.93
N PHE A 170 14.50 20.16 -8.87
CA PHE A 170 13.69 20.78 -7.82
C PHE A 170 14.32 20.66 -6.41
N PRO A 171 15.36 21.45 -6.06
CA PRO A 171 16.02 21.37 -4.76
C PRO A 171 15.11 21.65 -3.55
N ARG A 172 14.05 22.46 -3.73
CA ARG A 172 13.03 22.70 -2.71
C ARG A 172 12.17 21.45 -2.47
N ALA A 173 11.82 20.73 -3.53
CA ALA A 173 11.12 19.45 -3.46
C ALA A 173 11.98 18.40 -2.74
N ALA A 174 13.27 18.33 -3.06
CA ALA A 174 14.24 17.47 -2.38
C ALA A 174 14.34 17.78 -0.88
N SER A 175 14.44 19.06 -0.52
CA SER A 175 14.49 19.47 0.90
C SER A 175 13.21 19.07 1.66
N LYS A 176 12.04 19.24 1.03
CA LYS A 176 10.75 18.85 1.62
C LYS A 176 10.62 17.33 1.75
N SER A 177 11.00 16.57 0.73
CA SER A 177 10.94 15.10 0.75
C SER A 177 11.97 14.50 1.71
N LYS A 178 13.11 15.16 1.93
CA LYS A 178 14.07 14.76 2.99
C LYS A 178 13.43 14.84 4.38
N LYS A 179 12.58 15.84 4.65
CA LYS A 179 11.90 15.94 5.95
C LYS A 179 10.78 14.90 6.10
N ASN A 180 9.96 14.75 5.06
CA ASN A 180 8.68 14.04 5.16
C ASN A 180 8.68 12.63 4.56
N GLU A 181 9.74 12.24 3.83
CA GLU A 181 9.83 11.07 2.94
C GLU A 181 8.86 11.02 1.77
N SER A 182 7.76 11.78 1.83
CA SER A 182 6.82 11.96 0.72
C SER A 182 6.79 13.40 0.22
N LEU A 183 6.24 13.58 -0.98
CA LEU A 183 6.09 14.88 -1.62
C LEU A 183 4.82 14.91 -2.48
N LYS A 184 3.84 15.73 -2.09
CA LYS A 184 2.76 16.16 -3.00
C LYS A 184 3.31 17.16 -4.02
N LEU A 185 3.09 16.89 -5.32
CA LEU A 185 3.60 17.74 -6.39
C LEU A 185 2.77 19.02 -6.53
N THR A 186 3.46 20.13 -6.78
CA THR A 186 2.90 21.40 -7.24
C THR A 186 2.50 21.32 -8.72
N LYS A 187 1.82 22.36 -9.23
CA LYS A 187 1.45 22.44 -10.65
C LYS A 187 2.69 22.39 -11.56
N ASN A 188 3.72 23.16 -11.26
CA ASN A 188 4.94 23.23 -12.07
C ASN A 188 5.70 21.90 -12.06
N GLU A 189 5.80 21.24 -10.90
CA GLU A 189 6.43 19.93 -10.77
C GLU A 189 5.66 18.85 -11.56
N ARG A 190 4.33 18.92 -11.63
CA ARG A 190 3.53 18.03 -12.50
C ARG A 190 3.77 18.31 -13.98
N THR A 191 3.79 19.58 -14.38
CA THR A 191 4.08 19.98 -15.76
C THR A 191 5.43 19.45 -16.23
N TRP A 192 6.45 19.49 -15.37
CA TRP A 192 7.76 18.92 -15.69
C TRP A 192 7.70 17.44 -16.07
N TYR A 193 6.90 16.62 -15.36
CA TYR A 193 6.71 15.22 -15.75
C TYR A 193 5.96 15.07 -17.08
N PHE A 194 4.96 15.92 -17.35
CA PHE A 194 4.25 15.92 -18.63
C PHE A 194 5.18 16.28 -19.79
N ASP A 195 6.09 17.25 -19.59
CA ASP A 195 7.09 17.65 -20.58
C ASP A 195 8.12 16.52 -20.85
N LYS A 196 8.36 15.66 -19.86
CA LYS A 196 9.13 14.40 -19.99
C LYS A 196 8.33 13.25 -20.64
N SER A 197 7.17 13.54 -21.22
CA SER A 197 6.27 12.56 -21.85
C SER A 197 5.65 11.52 -20.90
N CYS A 198 5.69 11.74 -19.57
CA CYS A 198 4.93 10.93 -18.64
C CYS A 198 3.43 11.21 -18.80
N LYS A 199 2.61 10.18 -18.97
CA LYS A 199 1.17 10.31 -19.16
C LYS A 199 0.45 9.92 -17.87
N LEU A 200 -0.54 10.71 -17.47
CA LEU A 200 -1.45 10.33 -16.40
C LEU A 200 -2.44 9.29 -16.93
N ILE A 201 -2.44 8.11 -16.34
CA ILE A 201 -3.40 7.05 -16.66
C ILE A 201 -4.16 6.63 -15.41
N SER A 202 -5.41 6.22 -15.59
CA SER A 202 -6.21 5.52 -14.57
C SER A 202 -5.99 4.01 -14.73
N VAL A 203 -5.91 3.29 -13.62
CA VAL A 203 -5.60 1.84 -13.62
C VAL A 203 -6.81 1.07 -13.12
N ALA A 204 -7.51 0.41 -14.05
CA ALA A 204 -8.57 -0.52 -13.70
C ALA A 204 -7.98 -1.81 -13.11
N VAL A 205 -8.57 -2.30 -12.02
CA VAL A 205 -8.10 -3.51 -11.32
C VAL A 205 -9.29 -4.43 -11.06
N PRO A 206 -9.25 -5.69 -11.52
CA PRO A 206 -10.33 -6.63 -11.27
C PRO A 206 -10.40 -6.98 -9.79
N LYS A 207 -11.58 -7.44 -9.35
CA LYS A 207 -11.74 -7.99 -8.00
C LYS A 207 -10.78 -9.16 -7.78
N GLY A 208 -10.06 -9.14 -6.67
CA GLY A 208 -8.99 -10.10 -6.38
C GLY A 208 -7.67 -9.78 -7.08
N GLY A 209 -7.55 -8.66 -7.78
CA GLY A 209 -6.29 -8.20 -8.35
C GLY A 209 -5.34 -7.63 -7.29
N LEU A 210 -4.06 -7.95 -7.42
CA LEU A 210 -2.94 -7.27 -6.75
C LEU A 210 -2.34 -6.27 -7.74
N LEU A 211 -2.50 -4.98 -7.45
CA LEU A 211 -1.77 -3.92 -8.11
C LEU A 211 -0.39 -3.78 -7.45
N LEU A 212 0.68 -3.97 -8.21
CA LEU A 212 2.06 -3.70 -7.83
C LEU A 212 2.61 -2.50 -8.58
N TRP A 213 3.40 -1.66 -7.90
CA TRP A 213 4.05 -0.53 -8.54
C TRP A 213 5.36 -0.11 -7.86
N ASP A 214 6.29 0.42 -8.65
CA ASP A 214 7.55 0.99 -8.15
C ASP A 214 7.30 2.22 -7.26
N ALA A 215 7.85 2.23 -6.05
CA ALA A 215 7.65 3.30 -5.07
C ALA A 215 8.17 4.69 -5.51
N ARG A 216 8.98 4.74 -6.58
CA ARG A 216 9.44 5.99 -7.21
C ARG A 216 8.43 6.61 -8.17
N MET A 217 7.35 5.89 -8.52
CA MET A 217 6.35 6.46 -9.40
C MET A 217 5.50 7.54 -8.71
N VAL A 218 5.11 8.54 -9.50
CA VAL A 218 4.17 9.58 -9.11
C VAL A 218 2.75 9.05 -9.31
N PHE A 219 1.96 9.00 -8.25
CA PHE A 219 0.60 8.46 -8.31
C PHE A 219 -0.36 9.20 -7.37
N ASP A 220 -1.65 8.96 -7.54
CA ASP A 220 -2.67 9.27 -6.53
C ASP A 220 -3.83 8.28 -6.58
N PHE A 221 -4.73 8.42 -5.61
CA PHE A 221 -6.08 7.86 -5.69
C PHE A 221 -7.05 8.99 -5.93
N VAL A 222 -8.00 8.76 -6.82
CA VAL A 222 -9.03 9.73 -7.19
C VAL A 222 -10.41 9.20 -6.84
N LEU A 223 -11.32 10.11 -6.48
CA LEU A 223 -12.71 9.78 -6.20
C LEU A 223 -13.44 9.28 -7.47
N PRO A 224 -14.59 8.59 -7.31
CA PRO A 224 -15.43 8.18 -8.42
C PRO A 224 -15.99 9.37 -9.21
N GLU A 225 -16.27 9.16 -10.49
CA GLU A 225 -16.92 10.15 -11.35
C GLU A 225 -18.43 10.21 -11.11
N CYS A 226 -19.00 11.41 -11.19
CA CYS A 226 -20.45 11.58 -11.13
C CYS A 226 -21.10 10.94 -12.36
N GLY A 227 -22.10 10.08 -12.15
CA GLY A 227 -22.80 9.38 -13.23
C GLY A 227 -22.10 8.13 -13.77
N ARG A 228 -21.06 7.63 -13.07
CA ARG A 228 -20.39 6.36 -13.42
C ARG A 228 -21.38 5.20 -13.53
N LYS A 229 -21.03 4.19 -14.33
CA LYS A 229 -21.94 3.08 -14.63
C LYS A 229 -22.33 2.23 -13.40
N ASN A 230 -21.40 1.97 -12.50
CA ASN A 230 -21.58 1.01 -11.40
C ASN A 230 -21.71 1.70 -10.04
N ILE A 231 -22.85 2.33 -9.82
CA ILE A 231 -23.15 3.21 -8.67
C ILE A 231 -23.13 2.54 -7.29
N ASP A 232 -23.03 1.21 -7.20
CA ASP A 232 -23.05 0.46 -5.94
C ASP A 232 -21.67 -0.06 -5.53
N ARG A 233 -20.64 0.11 -6.38
CA ARG A 233 -19.29 -0.38 -6.11
C ARG A 233 -18.58 0.44 -5.04
N TRP A 234 -18.05 -0.29 -4.07
CA TRP A 234 -17.19 0.23 -3.01
C TRP A 234 -15.74 0.28 -3.48
N ALA A 235 -14.98 1.25 -2.99
CA ALA A 235 -13.53 1.07 -2.94
C ALA A 235 -13.21 0.23 -1.71
N ALA A 236 -12.59 -0.93 -1.90
CA ALA A 236 -12.15 -1.81 -0.82
C ALA A 236 -10.76 -2.34 -1.17
N ILE A 237 -9.73 -1.67 -0.67
CA ILE A 237 -8.34 -1.90 -1.07
C ILE A 237 -7.49 -2.11 0.18
N ASN A 238 -6.77 -3.22 0.26
CA ASN A 238 -5.83 -3.49 1.34
C ASN A 238 -4.40 -3.30 0.84
N PHE A 239 -3.67 -2.36 1.45
CA PHE A 239 -2.27 -2.13 1.11
C PHE A 239 -1.37 -3.18 1.77
N VAL A 240 -0.40 -3.63 0.99
CA VAL A 240 0.60 -4.61 1.40
C VAL A 240 1.87 -4.35 0.62
N THR A 241 2.95 -4.07 1.33
CA THR A 241 4.28 -3.94 0.77
C THR A 241 5.17 -4.94 1.48
N MET A 242 5.96 -5.69 0.72
CA MET A 242 6.96 -6.58 1.29
C MET A 242 8.30 -6.31 0.65
N THR A 243 9.37 -6.43 1.43
CA THR A 243 10.76 -6.27 0.99
C THR A 243 11.65 -7.31 1.66
N PRO A 244 12.83 -7.65 1.10
CA PRO A 244 13.73 -8.62 1.70
C PRO A 244 14.03 -8.33 3.17
N ALA A 245 13.99 -9.38 4.00
CA ALA A 245 14.29 -9.29 5.42
C ALA A 245 15.75 -8.91 5.68
N LEU A 246 16.66 -9.29 4.77
CA LEU A 246 18.09 -8.94 4.80
C LEU A 246 18.33 -7.41 4.87
N TRP A 247 17.36 -6.61 4.43
CA TRP A 247 17.50 -5.16 4.46
C TRP A 247 17.31 -4.57 5.85
N ALA A 248 16.55 -5.23 6.73
CA ALA A 248 16.26 -4.69 8.06
C ALA A 248 17.49 -4.78 8.95
N ASP A 249 17.78 -3.70 9.68
CA ASP A 249 18.70 -3.75 10.80
C ASP A 249 17.98 -4.17 12.10
N LYS A 250 18.74 -4.20 13.20
CA LYS A 250 18.20 -4.58 14.50
C LYS A 250 17.09 -3.62 14.97
N ASP A 251 17.24 -2.31 14.75
CA ASP A 251 16.27 -1.30 15.18
C ASP A 251 14.98 -1.41 14.38
N ASP A 252 15.07 -1.69 13.08
CA ASP A 252 13.94 -2.00 12.21
C ASP A 252 13.18 -3.22 12.74
N ILE A 253 13.85 -4.32 13.11
CA ILE A 253 13.20 -5.52 13.66
C ILE A 253 12.55 -5.24 15.02
N GLU A 254 13.24 -4.55 15.94
CA GLU A 254 12.68 -4.19 17.25
C GLU A 254 11.42 -3.32 17.11
N LEU A 255 11.43 -2.37 16.18
CA LEU A 255 10.27 -1.54 15.85
C LEU A 255 9.10 -2.39 15.35
N LYS A 256 9.34 -3.35 14.45
CA LYS A 256 8.31 -4.28 13.97
C LYS A 256 7.71 -5.11 15.11
N GLN A 257 8.55 -5.66 15.98
CA GLN A 257 8.08 -6.43 17.12
C GLN A 257 7.22 -5.58 18.05
N LYS A 258 7.61 -4.32 18.26
CA LYS A 258 6.79 -3.34 19.00
C LYS A 258 5.46 -3.08 18.31
N VAL A 259 5.47 -2.81 17.00
CA VAL A 259 4.27 -2.59 16.18
C VAL A 259 3.29 -3.75 16.29
N PHE A 260 3.79 -4.99 16.29
CA PHE A 260 2.97 -6.19 16.45
C PHE A 260 2.36 -6.30 17.85
N LYS A 261 3.17 -6.12 18.90
CA LYS A 261 2.74 -6.19 20.30
C LYS A 261 1.70 -5.11 20.64
N ASP A 262 1.93 -3.90 20.16
CA ASP A 262 1.07 -2.73 20.43
C ASP A 262 -0.12 -2.65 19.46
N LEU A 263 -0.19 -3.54 18.45
CA LEU A 263 -1.15 -3.52 17.35
C LEU A 263 -1.20 -2.16 16.62
N SER A 264 -0.08 -1.44 16.61
CA SER A 264 0.07 -0.18 15.89
C SER A 264 0.24 -0.42 14.38
N THR A 265 0.16 0.64 13.58
CA THR A 265 0.36 0.54 12.12
C THR A 265 1.60 1.30 11.68
N THR A 266 2.13 0.97 10.51
CA THR A 266 3.32 1.62 9.94
C THR A 266 3.02 2.27 8.60
N THR A 267 3.94 3.15 8.19
CA THR A 267 4.11 3.54 6.79
C THR A 267 4.36 2.32 5.89
N HIS A 268 4.34 2.53 4.58
CA HIS A 268 4.49 1.47 3.58
C HIS A 268 5.86 0.77 3.55
N TRP A 269 6.88 1.31 4.21
CA TRP A 269 8.17 0.64 4.31
C TRP A 269 8.08 -0.64 5.14
N ALA A 270 8.63 -1.74 4.61
CA ALA A 270 8.50 -3.06 5.21
C ALA A 270 9.77 -3.53 5.94
N SER A 271 10.96 -3.30 5.38
CA SER A 271 12.23 -3.69 6.01
C SER A 271 13.05 -2.53 6.57
N GLN A 272 13.08 -1.35 5.92
CA GLN A 272 13.94 -0.22 6.36
C GLN A 272 13.20 1.11 6.45
N GLY A 273 13.49 1.90 7.50
CA GLY A 273 13.02 3.28 7.61
C GLY A 273 11.52 3.38 7.87
N GLN A 274 11.01 2.39 8.59
CA GLN A 274 9.61 2.24 8.93
C GLN A 274 9.24 3.28 9.98
N LYS A 275 8.03 3.83 9.91
CA LYS A 275 7.53 4.78 10.92
C LYS A 275 6.18 4.33 11.43
N ILE A 276 6.04 4.34 12.74
CA ILE A 276 4.73 4.14 13.38
C ILE A 276 3.84 5.32 13.02
N ILE A 277 2.70 5.02 12.43
CA ILE A 277 1.64 6.01 12.23
C ILE A 277 0.93 6.13 13.58
N SER A 278 1.08 7.30 14.21
CA SER A 278 0.55 7.54 15.54
C SER A 278 -0.93 7.18 15.62
N GLU A 279 -1.27 6.25 16.51
CA GLU A 279 -2.66 6.05 16.90
C GLU A 279 -3.16 7.35 17.54
N MET A 280 -4.12 8.04 16.92
CA MET A 280 -4.96 8.95 17.68
C MET A 280 -5.78 8.05 18.61
N LYS A 281 -5.40 7.95 19.89
CA LYS A 281 -6.19 7.24 20.91
C LYS A 281 -7.63 7.77 20.82
N PRO A 282 -8.60 7.03 20.26
CA PRO A 282 -9.96 7.52 20.17
C PRO A 282 -10.57 7.29 21.55
N VAL A 283 -10.25 8.19 22.49
CA VAL A 283 -10.83 8.16 23.82
C VAL A 283 -12.23 8.77 23.72
N LYS A 284 -13.23 7.95 23.38
CA LYS A 284 -14.61 8.25 23.80
C LYS A 284 -14.73 7.81 25.26
N ARG A 285 -15.45 8.60 26.06
CA ARG A 285 -15.87 8.19 27.40
C ARG A 285 -17.24 7.55 27.31
N ASN A 286 -17.48 6.44 28.01
CA ASN A 286 -18.82 5.88 28.12
C ASN A 286 -19.75 6.80 28.96
N ALA A 287 -21.01 6.43 29.11
CA ALA A 287 -21.99 7.16 29.94
C ALA A 287 -21.57 7.30 31.42
N PHE A 288 -20.61 6.48 31.88
CA PHE A 288 -20.07 6.48 33.24
C PHE A 288 -18.74 7.25 33.37
N GLY A 289 -18.23 7.83 32.27
CA GLY A 289 -16.98 8.57 32.25
C GLY A 289 -15.72 7.75 32.03
N ASP A 290 -15.82 6.42 31.87
CA ASP A 290 -14.67 5.54 31.64
C ASP A 290 -14.14 5.69 30.21
N LYS A 291 -12.82 5.63 30.06
CA LYS A 291 -12.18 5.60 28.73
C LYS A 291 -12.47 4.25 28.08
N VAL A 292 -13.06 4.27 26.88
CA VAL A 292 -13.25 3.05 26.09
C VAL A 292 -12.36 3.14 24.86
N GLU A 293 -11.56 2.08 24.63
CA GLU A 293 -10.80 1.94 23.39
C GLU A 293 -11.75 1.61 22.24
N ASN A 294 -11.79 2.53 21.27
CA ASN A 294 -12.62 2.40 20.10
C ASN A 294 -11.80 1.87 18.91
N VAL A 295 -11.40 0.59 19.01
CA VAL A 295 -10.55 -0.12 18.03
C VAL A 295 -11.22 -1.41 17.57
N ALA A 296 -10.98 -1.79 16.32
CA ALA A 296 -11.55 -3.01 15.74
C ALA A 296 -10.84 -4.29 16.19
N VAL A 297 -9.55 -4.19 16.52
CA VAL A 297 -8.69 -5.33 16.88
C VAL A 297 -8.03 -5.05 18.22
N LYS A 298 -8.26 -5.94 19.19
CA LYS A 298 -7.72 -5.82 20.57
C LYS A 298 -6.58 -6.80 20.86
N TYR A 299 -6.51 -7.90 20.13
CA TYR A 299 -5.50 -8.95 20.28
C TYR A 299 -5.02 -9.40 18.91
N PRO A 300 -3.78 -9.92 18.78
CA PRO A 300 -3.34 -10.58 17.56
C PRO A 300 -4.31 -11.68 17.15
N THR A 301 -4.62 -11.73 15.86
CA THR A 301 -5.58 -12.68 15.31
C THR A 301 -4.96 -14.07 15.11
N ALA A 302 -5.77 -15.10 14.86
CA ALA A 302 -5.24 -16.46 14.67
C ALA A 302 -4.32 -16.52 13.44
N THR A 303 -4.68 -15.85 12.33
CA THR A 303 -3.81 -15.76 11.15
C THR A 303 -2.53 -14.99 11.47
N ALA A 304 -2.61 -13.92 12.27
CA ALA A 304 -1.44 -13.15 12.67
C ALA A 304 -0.41 -14.00 13.42
N LEU A 305 -0.88 -14.94 14.26
CA LEU A 305 -0.06 -15.85 15.06
C LEU A 305 0.47 -17.06 14.27
N TRP A 306 0.03 -17.24 13.02
CA TRP A 306 0.52 -18.31 12.16
C TRP A 306 1.99 -18.08 11.77
N TYR A 307 2.78 -19.16 11.69
CA TYR A 307 4.25 -19.11 11.56
C TYR A 307 4.76 -18.22 10.41
N PRO A 308 4.26 -18.33 9.17
CA PRO A 308 4.66 -17.43 8.08
C PRO A 308 4.33 -15.95 8.34
N CYS A 309 3.20 -15.64 9.01
CA CYS A 309 2.87 -14.26 9.35
C CYS A 309 3.79 -13.71 10.45
N GLN A 310 4.19 -14.54 11.41
CA GLN A 310 5.19 -14.19 12.43
C GLN A 310 6.56 -13.89 11.80
N LYS A 311 6.98 -14.69 10.80
CA LYS A 311 8.17 -14.44 9.99
C LYS A 311 8.09 -13.11 9.23
N LEU A 312 7.00 -12.88 8.49
CA LEU A 312 6.76 -11.61 7.77
C LEU A 312 6.78 -10.39 8.71
N MET A 313 6.34 -10.55 9.95
CA MET A 313 6.35 -9.46 10.92
C MET A 313 7.70 -9.28 11.63
N GLY A 314 8.68 -10.15 11.42
CA GLY A 314 9.96 -10.10 12.14
C GLY A 314 9.87 -10.55 13.61
N MET A 315 8.82 -11.31 13.95
CA MET A 315 8.69 -11.95 15.27
C MET A 315 9.53 -13.23 15.36
N MET A 316 9.95 -13.77 14.22
CA MET A 316 10.81 -14.94 14.09
C MET A 316 11.96 -14.60 13.13
N GLU A 317 13.16 -14.99 13.49
CA GLU A 317 14.37 -14.73 12.70
C GLU A 317 14.43 -15.62 11.46
N TYR A 318 14.91 -15.08 10.34
CA TYR A 318 15.28 -15.87 9.17
C TYR A 318 16.71 -16.38 9.31
N ASP A 319 16.97 -17.58 8.78
CA ASP A 319 18.32 -18.10 8.63
C ASP A 319 18.89 -17.60 7.30
N PHE A 320 19.86 -16.69 7.37
CA PHE A 320 20.50 -16.12 6.19
C PHE A 320 21.72 -16.92 5.71
N GLU A 321 22.15 -17.93 6.48
CA GLU A 321 23.31 -18.79 6.17
C GLU A 321 22.90 -20.13 5.52
N ASN A 322 21.60 -20.40 5.41
CA ASN A 322 21.09 -21.57 4.71
C ASN A 322 21.25 -21.45 3.18
N THR A 323 20.87 -22.50 2.44
CA THR A 323 21.02 -22.54 0.98
C THR A 323 19.93 -21.78 0.21
N GLU A 324 18.99 -21.12 0.89
CA GLU A 324 17.89 -20.39 0.24
C GLU A 324 18.33 -18.97 -0.11
N GLU A 325 17.86 -18.47 -1.26
CA GLU A 325 18.16 -17.12 -1.72
C GLU A 325 17.76 -16.04 -0.71
N ASN A 326 18.66 -15.08 -0.47
CA ASN A 326 18.44 -13.95 0.44
C ASN A 326 17.83 -12.72 -0.26
N GLY A 327 17.66 -12.80 -1.58
CA GLY A 327 17.22 -11.68 -2.41
C GLY A 327 18.33 -10.65 -2.65
N PRO A 328 18.00 -9.50 -3.24
CA PRO A 328 18.98 -8.49 -3.57
C PRO A 328 19.59 -7.84 -2.33
N LEU A 329 20.82 -7.34 -2.48
CA LEU A 329 21.48 -6.55 -1.44
C LEU A 329 20.66 -5.30 -1.05
N PRO A 330 20.81 -4.81 0.19
CA PRO A 330 20.12 -3.61 0.63
C PRO A 330 20.34 -2.41 -0.31
N PRO A 331 19.29 -1.61 -0.58
CA PRO A 331 19.39 -0.45 -1.45
C PRO A 331 20.17 0.70 -0.80
N ARG A 332 20.61 1.66 -1.61
CA ARG A 332 21.50 2.75 -1.16
C ARG A 332 20.72 3.97 -0.67
N TRP A 333 21.27 4.62 0.35
CA TRP A 333 20.74 5.85 0.92
C TRP A 333 21.65 7.06 0.58
N LYS A 334 21.08 8.27 0.50
CA LYS A 334 21.77 9.56 0.26
C LYS A 334 21.88 10.40 1.53
#